data_AF-A0A939L055-F1
#
_entry.id   AF-A0A939L055-F1
#
_cell.length_a   1.000
_cell.length_b   1.000
_cell.length_c   1.000
_cell.angle_alpha   90.00
_cell.angle_beta   90.00
_cell.angle_gamma   90.00
#
_symmetry.space_group_name_H-M   'P 1'
#
loop_
_entity.id
_entity.type
_entity.pdbx_description
1 polymer ?
#
loop_
_entity_poly.entity_id
_entity_poly.type
_entity_poly.pdbx_seq_one_letter_code
_entity_poly.pdbx_strand_id
1 'polypeptide(L)'
;MAEPGPPRILRVTGPLVEVACGAGVAMHDVVLLGGDDLPGEVVAISGNTASVQAYEYTGGLTPGHPARPTGRPLRVRLGPWLLGGVYDGLLRPLTGVGDWLLPGGADGGEGRAWHFVPSAVAGEEVAPGGVLGEWAGG
;
A
#
# COMPACT_ATOMS: atom_id res chain seq x y z
N MET A 1 12.30 10.70 30.15
CA MET A 1 11.07 10.61 29.33
C MET A 1 10.96 9.16 28.88
N ALA A 2 9.89 8.45 29.19
CA ALA A 2 9.77 7.05 28.79
C ALA A 2 9.69 6.95 27.27
N GLU A 3 10.47 6.04 26.68
CA GLU A 3 10.38 5.68 25.26
C GLU A 3 8.91 5.32 24.95
N PRO A 4 8.30 5.90 23.90
CA PRO A 4 6.95 5.50 23.53
C PRO A 4 6.94 4.01 23.22
N GLY A 5 6.04 3.27 23.87
CA GLY A 5 5.85 1.85 23.60
C GLY A 5 5.53 1.59 22.12
N PRO A 6 5.66 0.32 21.66
CA PRO A 6 5.51 0.01 20.24
C PRO A 6 4.16 0.49 19.70
N PRO A 7 4.12 0.95 18.43
CA PRO A 7 2.90 1.37 17.78
C PRO A 7 1.81 0.29 17.82
N ARG A 8 0.60 0.70 18.22
CA ARG A 8 -0.53 -0.22 18.48
C ARG A 8 -1.88 0.48 18.33
N ILE A 9 -2.92 -0.30 18.06
CA ILE A 9 -4.31 0.17 18.01
C ILE A 9 -4.77 0.59 19.41
N LEU A 10 -5.31 1.79 19.52
CA LEU A 10 -5.94 2.33 20.72
C LEU A 10 -7.46 2.19 20.67
N ARG A 11 -8.06 2.40 19.49
CA ARG A 11 -9.51 2.36 19.29
C ARG A 11 -9.86 2.05 17.85
N VAL A 12 -10.98 1.37 17.65
CA VAL A 12 -11.56 1.06 16.34
C VAL A 12 -12.98 1.63 16.29
N THR A 13 -13.33 2.40 15.27
CA THR A 13 -14.67 2.99 15.10
C THR A 13 -15.05 2.94 13.62
N GLY A 14 -15.71 1.84 13.24
CA GLY A 14 -15.94 1.52 11.83
C GLY A 14 -14.60 1.45 11.09
N PRO A 15 -14.45 2.15 9.95
CA PRO A 15 -13.20 2.13 9.19
C PRO A 15 -12.12 3.08 9.75
N LEU A 16 -12.44 3.90 10.77
CA LEU A 16 -11.48 4.82 11.40
C LEU A 16 -10.82 4.14 12.61
N VAL A 17 -9.50 4.05 12.59
CA VAL A 17 -8.70 3.40 13.62
C VAL A 17 -7.74 4.41 14.24
N GLU A 18 -7.75 4.51 15.56
CA GLU A 18 -6.80 5.37 16.29
C GLU A 18 -5.63 4.52 16.76
N VAL A 19 -4.41 4.96 16.46
CA VAL A 19 -3.18 4.23 16.80
C VAL A 19 -2.26 5.11 17.64
N ALA A 20 -1.57 4.49 18.59
CA ALA A 20 -0.39 5.08 19.19
C ALA A 20 0.75 4.98 18.18
N CYS A 21 1.42 6.09 17.90
CA CYS A 21 2.55 6.14 16.99
C CYS A 21 3.64 7.07 17.54
N GLY A 22 4.90 6.66 17.35
CA GLY A 22 6.05 7.47 17.75
C GLY A 22 6.35 8.61 16.76
N ALA A 23 7.42 9.33 17.04
CA ALA A 23 7.96 10.30 16.08
C ALA A 23 8.29 9.61 14.75
N GLY A 24 7.95 10.26 13.63
CA GLY A 24 8.27 9.76 12.29
C GLY A 24 7.10 9.26 11.45
N VAL A 25 5.86 9.31 11.96
CA VAL A 25 4.65 9.13 11.14
C VAL A 25 4.24 10.46 10.51
N ALA A 26 4.01 10.47 9.20
CA ALA A 26 3.54 11.63 8.46
C ALA A 26 2.08 11.49 8.00
N MET A 27 1.46 12.61 7.67
CA MET A 27 0.18 12.64 6.99
C MET A 27 0.28 11.86 5.66
N HIS A 28 -0.77 11.10 5.32
CA HIS A 28 -0.83 10.22 4.15
C HIS A 28 0.05 8.96 4.19
N ASP A 29 0.84 8.75 5.26
CA ASP A 29 1.57 7.49 5.40
C ASP A 29 0.61 6.31 5.50
N VAL A 30 1.00 5.20 4.89
CA VAL A 30 0.30 3.92 5.06
C VAL A 30 0.74 3.29 6.37
N VAL A 31 -0.24 2.79 7.13
CA VAL A 31 -0.08 2.00 8.35
C VAL A 31 -0.74 0.64 8.13
N LEU A 32 -0.03 -0.44 8.46
CA LEU A 32 -0.56 -1.80 8.44
C LEU A 32 -1.17 -2.14 9.81
N LEU A 33 -2.44 -2.51 9.84
CA LEU A 33 -3.23 -2.65 11.07
C LEU A 33 -3.49 -4.13 11.38
N GLY A 34 -3.21 -4.54 12.62
CA GLY A 34 -3.51 -5.89 13.09
C GLY A 34 -2.51 -6.96 12.62
N GLY A 35 -2.89 -8.22 12.83
CA GLY A 35 -2.07 -9.38 12.41
C GLY A 35 -2.11 -9.63 10.91
N ASP A 36 -3.20 -9.22 10.25
CA ASP A 36 -3.41 -9.38 8.80
C ASP A 36 -2.85 -8.20 7.99
N ASP A 37 -2.11 -7.29 8.65
CA ASP A 37 -1.47 -6.13 8.04
C ASP A 37 -2.41 -5.29 7.15
N LEU A 38 -3.64 -5.05 7.63
CA LEU A 38 -4.67 -4.33 6.88
C LEU A 38 -4.22 -2.91 6.56
N PRO A 39 -4.18 -2.49 5.29
CA PRO A 39 -3.67 -1.18 4.92
C PRO A 39 -4.68 -0.08 5.30
N GLY A 40 -4.16 1.00 5.87
CA GLY A 40 -4.89 2.25 6.05
C GLY A 40 -3.98 3.46 5.95
N GLU A 41 -4.58 4.63 5.80
CA GLU A 41 -3.87 5.90 5.58
C GLU A 41 -4.02 6.83 6.78
N VAL A 42 -2.93 7.48 7.17
CA VAL A 42 -2.96 8.53 8.19
C VAL A 42 -3.71 9.75 7.68
N VAL A 43 -4.83 10.08 8.32
CA VAL A 43 -5.72 11.22 7.98
C VAL A 43 -5.72 12.32 9.05
N ALA A 44 -5.14 12.07 10.23
CA ALA A 44 -4.90 13.10 11.24
C ALA A 44 -3.79 12.64 12.20
N ILE A 45 -3.05 13.59 12.76
CA ILE A 45 -2.01 13.36 13.78
C ILE A 45 -2.27 14.29 14.96
N SER A 46 -2.22 13.75 16.18
CA SER A 46 -2.39 14.50 17.43
C SER A 46 -1.37 14.03 18.46
N GLY A 47 -0.28 14.79 18.64
CA GLY A 47 0.81 14.40 19.53
C GLY A 47 1.42 13.05 19.13
N ASN A 48 1.23 12.04 19.98
CA ASN A 48 1.75 10.68 19.78
C ASN A 48 0.65 9.69 19.33
N THR A 49 -0.45 10.18 18.78
CA THR A 49 -1.49 9.36 18.16
C THR A 49 -1.79 9.80 16.74
N ALA A 50 -2.28 8.86 15.93
CA ALA A 50 -2.75 9.12 14.59
C ALA A 50 -4.11 8.47 14.36
N SER A 51 -4.95 9.14 13.58
CA SER A 51 -6.17 8.57 13.02
C SER A 51 -5.84 7.99 11.66
N VAL A 52 -6.13 6.71 11.48
CA VAL A 52 -5.88 5.91 10.29
C VAL A 52 -7.21 5.50 9.68
N GLN A 53 -7.43 5.86 8.42
CA GLN A 53 -8.57 5.41 7.64
C GLN A 53 -8.21 4.08 6.97
N ALA A 54 -8.81 2.97 7.41
CA ALA A 54 -8.59 1.67 6.79
C ALA A 54 -9.23 1.61 5.39
N TYR A 55 -8.54 0.97 4.45
CA TYR A 55 -9.05 0.71 3.10
C TYR A 55 -9.86 -0.58 3.01
N GLU A 56 -9.74 -1.44 4.01
CA GLU A 56 -10.40 -2.75 4.08
C GLU A 56 -11.28 -2.85 5.33
N TYR A 57 -12.05 -3.93 5.41
CA TYR A 57 -12.93 -4.19 6.54
C TYR A 57 -12.13 -4.39 7.84
N THR A 58 -12.48 -3.63 8.88
CA THR A 58 -11.75 -3.59 10.16
C THR A 58 -12.26 -4.61 11.20
N GLY A 59 -13.19 -5.49 10.83
CA GLY A 59 -13.72 -6.50 11.73
C GLY A 59 -12.62 -7.43 12.24
N GLY A 60 -12.60 -7.66 13.55
CA GLY A 60 -11.54 -8.44 14.22
C GLY A 60 -10.37 -7.59 14.73
N LEU A 61 -10.23 -6.32 14.33
CA LEU A 61 -9.28 -5.41 14.96
C LEU A 61 -9.74 -5.05 16.37
N THR A 62 -8.81 -5.07 17.33
CA THR A 62 -9.07 -4.73 18.73
C THR A 62 -7.95 -3.86 19.31
N PRO A 63 -8.21 -3.05 20.36
CA PRO A 63 -7.16 -2.32 21.07
C PRO A 63 -6.04 -3.25 21.54
N GLY A 64 -4.79 -2.82 21.34
CA GLY A 64 -3.59 -3.59 21.64
C GLY A 64 -2.99 -4.34 20.45
N HIS A 65 -3.75 -4.55 19.37
CA HIS A 65 -3.20 -5.08 18.12
C HIS A 65 -2.09 -4.17 17.55
N PRO A 66 -1.11 -4.73 16.81
CA PRO A 66 -0.03 -3.94 16.24
C PRO A 66 -0.54 -2.95 15.20
N ALA A 67 0.16 -1.83 15.05
CA ALA A 67 -0.03 -0.87 13.96
C ALA A 67 1.36 -0.53 13.41
N ARG A 68 1.67 -0.85 12.16
CA ARG A 68 3.04 -0.71 11.61
C ARG A 68 3.09 0.41 10.57
N PRO A 69 3.66 1.58 10.88
CA PRO A 69 3.87 2.61 9.88
C PRO A 69 4.85 2.15 8.81
N THR A 70 4.53 2.41 7.55
CA THR A 70 5.42 2.09 6.42
C THR A 70 6.41 3.22 6.10
N GLY A 71 6.20 4.42 6.68
CA GLY A 71 7.01 5.62 6.45
C GLY A 71 6.91 6.18 5.02
N ARG A 72 5.87 5.78 4.29
CA ARG A 72 5.63 6.22 2.92
C ARG A 72 4.13 6.27 2.63
N PRO A 73 3.71 7.14 1.70
CA PRO A 73 2.34 7.15 1.23
C PRO A 73 2.03 5.90 0.41
N LEU A 74 0.75 5.70 0.12
CA LEU A 74 0.29 4.67 -0.80
C LEU A 74 0.96 4.87 -2.16
N ARG A 75 1.47 3.78 -2.74
CA ARG A 75 2.15 3.77 -4.02
C ARG A 75 1.68 2.59 -4.83
N VAL A 76 1.62 2.78 -6.14
CA VAL A 76 1.29 1.73 -7.10
C VAL A 76 2.47 1.51 -8.04
N ARG A 77 2.63 0.27 -8.49
CA ARG A 77 3.58 -0.03 -9.56
C ARG A 77 2.90 0.23 -10.89
N LEU A 78 3.43 1.18 -11.65
CA LEU A 78 3.01 1.42 -13.01
C LEU A 78 3.81 0.53 -13.96
N GLY A 79 3.09 -0.11 -14.85
CA GLY A 79 3.68 -0.97 -15.84
C GLY A 79 2.62 -1.44 -16.79
N PRO A 80 3.04 -2.11 -17.86
CA PRO A 80 2.13 -2.27 -18.97
C PRO A 80 1.17 -3.46 -18.75
N TRP A 81 1.45 -4.34 -17.76
CA TRP A 81 0.51 -5.34 -17.23
C TRP A 81 -0.82 -4.76 -16.72
N LEU A 82 -0.87 -3.46 -16.42
CA LEU A 82 -2.08 -2.79 -15.96
C LEU A 82 -3.20 -2.87 -17.00
N LEU A 83 -2.86 -2.81 -18.30
CA LEU A 83 -3.86 -2.89 -19.36
C LEU A 83 -4.30 -4.34 -19.56
N GLY A 84 -5.61 -4.56 -19.53
CA GLY A 84 -6.23 -5.88 -19.70
C GLY A 84 -6.30 -6.73 -18.42
N GLY A 85 -5.75 -6.26 -17.30
CA GLY A 85 -5.91 -6.90 -15.99
C GLY A 85 -7.17 -6.42 -15.25
N VAL A 86 -7.62 -7.21 -14.28
CA VAL A 86 -8.68 -6.84 -13.33
C VAL A 86 -8.07 -6.71 -11.95
N TYR A 87 -8.33 -5.58 -11.28
CA TYR A 87 -7.70 -5.20 -10.02
C TYR A 87 -8.73 -4.70 -9.01
N ASP A 88 -8.38 -4.74 -7.73
CA ASP A 88 -9.15 -4.08 -6.68
C ASP A 88 -8.83 -2.57 -6.57
N GLY A 89 -9.40 -1.91 -5.56
CA GLY A 89 -9.18 -0.47 -5.30
C GLY A 89 -7.75 -0.10 -4.87
N LEU A 90 -6.93 -1.09 -4.49
CA LEU A 90 -5.51 -0.92 -4.15
C LEU A 90 -4.58 -1.40 -5.27
N LEU A 91 -5.15 -1.72 -6.43
CA LEU A 91 -4.43 -2.15 -7.62
C LEU A 91 -3.76 -3.53 -7.47
N ARG A 92 -4.29 -4.39 -6.58
CA ARG A 92 -3.90 -5.81 -6.47
C ARG A 92 -4.62 -6.63 -7.53
N PRO A 93 -3.93 -7.53 -8.25
CA PRO A 93 -4.55 -8.35 -9.30
C PRO A 93 -5.59 -9.30 -8.70
N LEU A 94 -6.79 -9.29 -9.27
CA LEU A 94 -7.90 -10.19 -8.90
C LEU A 94 -7.96 -11.44 -9.77
N THR A 95 -7.16 -11.52 -10.83
CA THR A 95 -7.05 -12.72 -11.65
C THR A 95 -6.57 -13.90 -10.79
N GLY A 96 -7.25 -15.05 -10.87
CA GLY A 96 -6.89 -16.23 -10.08
C GLY A 96 -7.22 -16.13 -8.58
N VAL A 97 -7.75 -15.01 -8.10
CA VAL A 97 -8.33 -14.91 -6.77
C VAL A 97 -9.70 -15.59 -6.83
N GLY A 98 -9.98 -16.50 -5.89
CA GLY A 98 -11.24 -17.25 -5.84
C GLY A 98 -12.45 -16.35 -5.55
N ASP A 99 -13.62 -16.96 -5.34
CA ASP A 99 -14.89 -16.24 -5.18
C ASP A 99 -14.96 -15.31 -3.95
N TRP A 100 -14.02 -15.45 -3.00
CA TRP A 100 -13.97 -14.69 -1.76
C TRP A 100 -12.67 -13.90 -1.63
N LEU A 101 -12.81 -12.58 -1.43
CA LEU A 101 -11.68 -11.69 -1.15
C LEU A 101 -11.47 -11.63 0.37
N LEU A 102 -10.31 -12.12 0.82
CA LEU A 102 -9.91 -12.04 2.22
C LEU A 102 -9.17 -10.73 2.48
N PRO A 103 -9.35 -10.11 3.66
CA PRO A 103 -8.55 -8.96 4.06
C PRO A 103 -7.06 -9.29 4.08
N GLY A 104 -6.21 -8.34 3.65
CA GLY A 104 -4.77 -8.56 3.50
C GLY A 104 -4.37 -9.54 2.38
N GLY A 105 -5.31 -9.91 1.51
CA GLY A 105 -5.14 -10.92 0.46
C GLY A 105 -4.00 -10.67 -0.53
N ALA A 106 -3.50 -11.76 -1.11
CA ALA A 106 -2.28 -11.84 -1.92
C ALA A 106 -2.44 -11.36 -3.37
N ASP A 107 -1.33 -10.91 -3.96
CA ASP A 107 -1.18 -10.58 -5.38
C ASP A 107 -1.33 -11.85 -6.25
N GLY A 108 -2.51 -12.08 -6.81
CA GLY A 108 -2.80 -13.14 -7.80
C GLY A 108 -2.24 -12.87 -9.21
N GLY A 109 -1.04 -12.31 -9.33
CA GLY A 109 -0.47 -11.93 -10.63
C GLY A 109 0.35 -13.05 -11.27
N GLU A 110 -0.09 -13.61 -12.39
CA GLU A 110 0.82 -14.35 -13.28
C GLU A 110 1.83 -13.38 -13.91
N GLY A 111 3.11 -13.69 -13.80
CA GLY A 111 4.18 -12.88 -14.40
C GLY A 111 4.18 -13.00 -15.92
N ARG A 112 3.58 -12.04 -16.63
CA ARG A 112 3.72 -11.93 -18.09
C ARG A 112 5.09 -11.35 -18.45
N ALA A 113 5.78 -11.95 -19.41
CA ALA A 113 7.01 -11.40 -20.01
C ALA A 113 6.66 -10.50 -21.21
N TRP A 114 7.44 -9.43 -21.37
CA TRP A 114 7.21 -8.38 -22.36
C TRP A 114 8.49 -8.16 -23.15
N HIS A 115 8.40 -8.06 -24.48
CA HIS A 115 9.55 -7.72 -25.29
C HIS A 115 9.73 -6.20 -25.30
N PHE A 116 10.85 -5.73 -24.79
CA PHE A 116 11.19 -4.31 -24.76
C PHE A 116 12.12 -3.97 -25.92
N VAL A 117 11.77 -2.93 -26.68
CA VAL A 117 12.56 -2.39 -27.79
C VAL A 117 13.12 -1.03 -27.35
N PRO A 118 14.41 -0.94 -27.01
CA PRO A 118 15.02 0.32 -26.58
C PRO A 118 15.06 1.33 -27.73
N SER A 119 14.79 2.61 -27.44
CA SER A 119 14.98 3.73 -28.36
C SER A 119 16.08 4.69 -27.90
N ALA A 120 16.40 4.69 -26.59
CA ALA A 120 17.50 5.47 -26.02
C ALA A 120 18.85 4.76 -26.19
N VAL A 121 19.92 5.55 -26.31
CA VAL A 121 21.30 5.04 -26.51
C VAL A 121 22.11 5.14 -25.22
N ALA A 122 23.05 4.21 -25.02
CA ALA A 122 23.95 4.26 -23.87
C ALA A 122 24.77 5.55 -23.88
N GLY A 123 24.73 6.30 -22.76
CA GLY A 123 25.38 7.60 -22.62
C GLY A 123 24.49 8.80 -22.97
N GLU A 124 23.26 8.57 -23.42
CA GLU A 124 22.26 9.62 -23.63
C GLU A 124 21.76 10.17 -22.28
N GLU A 125 21.73 11.49 -22.15
CA GLU A 125 21.09 12.15 -21.00
C GLU A 125 19.58 12.18 -21.19
N VAL A 126 18.85 11.69 -20.19
CA VAL A 126 17.38 11.62 -20.20
C VAL A 126 16.80 12.27 -18.94
N ALA A 127 15.65 12.94 -19.09
CA ALA A 127 14.94 13.58 -17.99
C ALA A 127 13.80 12.69 -17.46
N PRO A 128 13.27 12.96 -16.24
CA PRO A 128 12.05 12.32 -15.77
C PRO A 128 10.90 12.43 -16.78
N GLY A 129 10.28 11.29 -17.12
CA GLY A 129 9.25 11.22 -18.16
C GLY A 129 9.78 11.00 -19.58
N GLY A 130 11.10 10.97 -19.79
CA GLY A 130 11.72 10.62 -21.06
C GLY A 130 11.43 9.17 -21.47
N VAL A 131 11.20 8.97 -22.77
CA VAL A 131 10.91 7.64 -23.34
C VAL A 131 12.22 6.89 -23.56
N LEU A 132 12.36 5.73 -22.92
CA LEU A 132 13.56 4.87 -23.07
C LEU A 132 13.40 3.82 -24.18
N GLY A 133 12.17 3.59 -24.63
CA GLY A 133 11.82 2.55 -25.58
C GLY A 133 10.34 2.24 -25.52
N GLU A 134 9.96 1.22 -26.27
CA GLU A 134 8.59 0.77 -26.40
C GLU A 134 8.48 -0.72 -26.08
N TRP A 135 7.28 -1.17 -25.78
CA TRP A 135 6.99 -2.58 -25.65
C TRP A 135 6.49 -3.11 -27.00
N ALA A 136 7.13 -4.14 -27.52
CA ALA A 136 6.69 -4.83 -28.72
C ALA A 136 5.93 -6.11 -28.37
N GLY A 137 4.72 -6.26 -28.93
CA GLY A 137 3.94 -7.49 -28.84
C GLY A 137 2.80 -7.46 -27.82
N GLY A 138 1.58 -7.36 -28.35
CA GLY A 138 0.31 -7.42 -27.64
C GLY A 138 -0.78 -6.72 -28.44
#